data_AF-A0A9D1G3H4-F1
#
_entry.id   AF-A0A9D1G3H4-F1
#
_cell.length_a   1.000
_cell.length_b   1.000
_cell.length_c   1.000
_cell.angle_alpha   90.00
_cell.angle_beta   90.00
_cell.angle_gamma   90.00
#
_symmetry.space_group_name_H-M   'P 1'
#
loop_
_entity.id
_entity.type
_entity.pdbx_description
1 polymer ?
#
loop_
_entity_poly.entity_id
_entity_poly.type
_entity_poly.pdbx_seq_one_letter_code
_entity_poly.pdbx_strand_id
1 'polypeptide(L)'
;HRLAYRNTLSLKELDGESFVLYPRTKESSIRDFQLRNLKASGIAYKVYDSETSPLFYKLLVPIGKGLILSPRDMMDLPPNTVCVSVTDIPYPAAPCFFYDRASLNEEAEAFVRDYVIFAKEAHRREHRAAL
;
A
#
# COMPACT_ATOMS: atom_id res chain seq x y z
N HIS A 1 -16.48 5.34 -8.21
CA HIS A 1 -16.54 3.88 -7.98
C HIS A 1 -17.70 3.55 -7.06
N ARG A 2 -18.40 2.42 -7.20
CA ARG A 2 -19.58 2.08 -6.38
C ARG A 2 -19.29 1.94 -4.88
N LEU A 3 -18.04 1.63 -4.52
CA LEU A 3 -17.60 1.48 -3.13
C LEU A 3 -16.96 2.75 -2.55
N ALA A 4 -16.97 3.87 -3.27
CA ALA A 4 -16.21 5.07 -2.90
C ALA A 4 -16.73 5.79 -1.64
N TYR A 5 -17.98 5.55 -1.24
CA TYR A 5 -18.58 6.17 -0.05
C TYR A 5 -18.35 5.36 1.24
N ARG A 6 -17.62 4.24 1.15
CA ARG A 6 -17.39 3.33 2.28
C ARG A 6 -16.17 3.80 3.07
N ASN A 7 -16.22 3.65 4.38
CA ASN A 7 -15.08 3.93 5.26
C ASN A 7 -14.10 2.74 5.29
N THR A 8 -14.65 1.52 5.25
CA THR A 8 -13.91 0.26 5.28
C THR A 8 -14.53 -0.77 4.36
N LEU A 9 -13.73 -1.71 3.89
CA LEU A 9 -14.12 -2.80 2.99
C LEU A 9 -13.39 -4.09 3.33
N SER A 10 -14.00 -5.23 3.01
CA SER A 10 -13.31 -6.51 2.88
C SER A 10 -12.75 -6.67 1.46
N LEU A 11 -11.62 -7.37 1.34
CA LEU A 11 -10.98 -7.70 0.07
C LEU A 11 -11.91 -8.52 -0.84
N LYS A 12 -12.84 -9.29 -0.27
CA LYS A 12 -13.86 -10.04 -1.04
C LYS A 12 -14.90 -9.14 -1.70
N GLU A 13 -15.15 -7.94 -1.18
CA GLU A 13 -16.09 -6.99 -1.80
C GLU A 13 -15.57 -6.41 -3.13
N LEU A 14 -14.28 -6.62 -3.41
CA LEU A 14 -13.61 -6.23 -4.66
C LEU A 14 -13.65 -7.32 -5.75
N ASP A 15 -14.49 -8.34 -5.58
CA ASP A 15 -14.67 -9.39 -6.59
C ASP A 15 -15.17 -8.80 -7.92
N GLY A 16 -14.56 -9.25 -9.02
CA GLY A 16 -14.80 -8.78 -10.38
C GLY A 16 -14.10 -7.46 -10.75
N GLU A 17 -13.43 -6.78 -9.81
CA GLU A 17 -12.82 -5.48 -10.07
C GLU A 17 -11.53 -5.59 -10.91
N SER A 18 -11.14 -4.46 -11.51
CA SER A 18 -9.86 -4.33 -12.24
C SER A 18 -8.84 -3.61 -11.36
N PHE A 19 -7.60 -4.11 -11.34
CA PHE A 19 -6.51 -3.56 -10.54
C PHE A 19 -5.42 -2.96 -11.42
N VAL A 20 -4.98 -1.76 -11.05
CA VAL A 20 -3.78 -1.11 -11.56
C VAL A 20 -2.64 -1.49 -10.63
N LEU A 21 -1.71 -2.30 -11.13
CA LEU A 21 -0.54 -2.68 -10.36
C LEU A 21 0.51 -1.57 -10.41
N TYR A 22 1.30 -1.47 -9.34
CA TYR A 22 2.50 -0.66 -9.34
C TYR A 22 3.40 -1.08 -10.51
N PRO A 23 3.95 -0.14 -11.30
CA PRO A 23 4.75 -0.47 -12.47
C PRO A 23 5.94 -1.37 -12.14
N ARG A 24 6.44 -2.08 -13.15
CA ARG A 24 7.63 -2.92 -12.98
C ARG A 24 8.85 -2.00 -12.81
N THR A 25 9.41 -1.98 -11.61
CA THR A 25 10.70 -1.33 -11.32
C THR A 25 11.65 -2.36 -10.71
N LYS A 26 12.89 -1.97 -10.40
CA LYS A 26 13.82 -2.82 -9.63
C LYS A 26 13.34 -3.05 -8.19
N GLU A 27 12.56 -2.13 -7.63
CA GLU A 27 11.99 -2.21 -6.29
C GLU A 27 10.56 -2.77 -6.38
N SER A 28 10.40 -4.06 -6.13
CA SER A 28 9.15 -4.78 -6.38
C SER A 28 8.19 -4.80 -5.19
N SER A 29 8.58 -4.29 -4.01
CA SER A 29 7.85 -4.46 -2.75
C SER A 29 6.36 -4.12 -2.81
N ILE A 30 5.98 -2.99 -3.42
CA ILE A 30 4.57 -2.59 -3.58
C ILE A 30 3.84 -3.56 -4.52
N ARG A 31 4.45 -3.92 -5.65
CA ARG A 31 3.84 -4.82 -6.63
C ARG A 31 3.69 -6.23 -6.06
N ASP A 32 4.68 -6.71 -5.32
CA ASP A 32 4.66 -8.02 -4.66
C ASP A 32 3.59 -8.06 -3.57
N PHE A 33 3.46 -6.99 -2.78
CA PHE A 33 2.35 -6.82 -1.84
C PHE A 33 0.99 -6.94 -2.56
N GLN A 34 0.79 -6.24 -3.68
CA GLN A 34 -0.44 -6.29 -4.46
C GLN A 34 -0.73 -7.71 -4.97
N LEU A 35 0.23 -8.32 -5.66
CA LEU A 35 0.07 -9.64 -6.26
C LEU A 35 -0.17 -10.73 -5.21
N ARG A 36 0.56 -10.67 -4.09
CA ARG A 36 0.44 -11.66 -3.01
C ARG A 36 -0.94 -11.60 -2.36
N ASN A 37 -1.47 -10.41 -2.10
CA ASN A 37 -2.80 -10.25 -1.50
C ASN A 37 -3.94 -10.56 -2.49
N LEU A 38 -3.83 -10.14 -3.75
CA LEU A 38 -4.81 -10.49 -4.78
C LEU A 38 -4.86 -11.99 -5.07
N LYS A 39 -3.72 -12.68 -5.08
CA LYS A 39 -3.67 -14.14 -5.23
C LYS A 39 -4.33 -14.86 -4.05
N ALA A 40 -4.21 -14.30 -2.84
CA ALA A 40 -4.69 -14.90 -1.61
C ALA A 40 -6.15 -14.59 -1.29
N SER A 41 -6.73 -13.58 -1.93
CA SER A 41 -8.11 -13.16 -1.68
C SER A 41 -9.16 -14.17 -2.17
N GLY A 42 -8.80 -14.99 -3.15
CA GLY A 42 -9.72 -15.94 -3.80
C GLY A 42 -10.78 -15.28 -4.67
N ILE A 43 -10.65 -13.99 -4.99
CA ILE A 43 -11.58 -13.26 -5.86
C ILE A 43 -11.21 -13.43 -7.34
N ALA A 44 -12.19 -13.28 -8.22
CA ALA A 44 -11.95 -13.04 -9.63
C ALA A 44 -11.55 -11.57 -9.83
N TYR A 45 -10.46 -11.31 -10.55
CA TYR A 45 -10.03 -9.94 -10.82
C TYR A 45 -9.33 -9.83 -12.18
N LYS A 46 -9.23 -8.60 -12.68
CA LYS A 46 -8.43 -8.26 -13.87
C LYS A 46 -7.25 -7.40 -13.48
N VAL A 47 -6.17 -7.47 -14.25
CA VAL A 47 -5.02 -6.59 -14.13
C VAL A 47 -4.97 -5.68 -15.35
N TYR A 48 -4.86 -4.38 -15.12
CA TYR A 48 -4.49 -3.44 -16.18
C TYR A 48 -2.99 -3.60 -16.45
N ASP A 49 -2.65 -4.09 -17.65
CA ASP A 49 -1.32 -4.57 -18.01
C ASP A 49 -0.55 -3.63 -18.95
N SER A 50 -1.17 -2.54 -19.40
CA SER A 50 -0.47 -1.51 -20.19
C SER A 50 0.66 -0.90 -19.38
N GLU A 51 1.82 -0.75 -20.02
CA GLU A 51 2.95 -0.07 -19.40
C GLU A 51 2.57 1.39 -19.07
N THR A 52 2.98 1.80 -17.87
CA THR A 52 2.76 3.16 -17.37
C THR A 52 3.95 3.58 -16.53
N SER A 53 4.25 4.88 -16.52
CA SER A 53 5.31 5.45 -15.70
C SER A 53 5.03 5.25 -14.19
N PRO A 54 6.05 4.92 -13.38
CA PRO A 54 5.95 4.93 -11.92
C PRO A 54 5.44 6.25 -11.32
N LEU A 55 5.64 7.38 -12.01
CA LEU A 55 5.17 8.68 -11.55
C LEU A 55 3.67 8.90 -11.77
N PHE A 56 3.09 8.25 -12.79
CA PHE A 56 1.75 8.59 -13.28
C PHE A 56 0.73 7.46 -13.16
N TYR A 57 1.11 6.25 -12.74
CA TYR A 57 0.19 5.11 -12.63
C TYR A 57 -1.05 5.40 -11.76
N LYS A 58 -0.93 6.26 -10.73
CA LYS A 58 -2.06 6.69 -9.89
C LYS A 58 -3.14 7.44 -10.67
N LEU A 59 -2.77 8.12 -11.76
CA LEU A 59 -3.71 8.86 -12.63
C LEU A 59 -4.60 7.94 -13.47
N LEU A 60 -4.35 6.63 -13.47
CA LEU A 60 -5.20 5.64 -14.13
C LEU A 60 -6.49 5.36 -13.33
N VAL A 61 -6.48 5.58 -12.01
CA VAL A 61 -7.64 5.43 -11.12
C VAL A 61 -8.76 6.43 -11.43
N PRO A 62 -8.52 7.77 -11.47
CA PRO A 62 -9.59 8.74 -11.71
C PRO A 62 -10.23 8.62 -13.09
N ILE A 63 -9.54 8.04 -14.08
CA ILE A 63 -10.08 7.75 -15.42
C ILE A 63 -10.68 6.33 -15.53
N GLY A 64 -10.81 5.61 -14.42
CA GLY A 64 -11.54 4.35 -14.34
C GLY A 64 -10.83 3.11 -14.89
N LYS A 65 -9.49 3.08 -14.98
CA LYS A 65 -8.76 1.87 -15.43
C LYS A 65 -8.65 0.79 -14.36
N GLY A 66 -8.91 1.12 -13.10
CA GLY A 66 -8.96 0.15 -12.02
C GLY A 66 -8.66 0.76 -10.65
N LEU A 67 -8.49 -0.12 -9.68
CA LEU A 67 -8.17 0.17 -8.29
C LEU A 67 -6.69 -0.06 -8.02
N ILE A 68 -6.11 0.71 -7.09
CA ILE A 68 -4.76 0.46 -6.57
C ILE A 68 -4.92 -0.10 -5.16
N LEU A 69 -4.42 -1.31 -4.94
CA LEU A 69 -4.25 -1.83 -3.59
C LEU A 69 -2.90 -1.29 -3.06
N SER A 70 -2.93 -0.50 -1.99
CA SER A 70 -1.75 0.13 -1.41
C SER A 70 -1.47 -0.43 -0.01
N PRO A 71 -0.19 -0.64 0.36
CA PRO A 71 0.17 -1.07 1.71
C PRO A 71 0.06 0.05 2.77
N ARG A 72 -0.15 1.30 2.33
CA ARG A 72 -0.16 2.51 3.17
C ARG A 72 -1.19 3.49 2.64
N ASP A 73 -1.65 4.40 3.49
CA ASP A 73 -2.41 5.56 3.04
C ASP A 73 -1.60 6.38 2.04
N MET A 74 -2.23 6.73 0.92
CA MET A 74 -1.61 7.58 -0.08
C MET A 74 -1.76 9.04 0.34
N MET A 75 -0.67 9.66 0.76
CA MET A 75 -0.63 11.08 1.16
C MET A 75 -1.01 12.05 0.03
N ASP A 76 -0.87 11.64 -1.23
CA ASP A 76 -1.01 12.49 -2.40
C ASP A 76 -1.97 11.85 -3.41
N LEU A 77 -3.25 11.78 -3.01
CA LEU A 77 -4.35 11.24 -3.81
C LEU A 77 -4.66 12.15 -5.01
N PRO A 78 -4.75 11.61 -6.23
CA PRO A 78 -5.23 12.38 -7.37
C PRO A 78 -6.65 12.93 -7.14
N PRO A 79 -7.02 14.07 -7.76
CA PRO A 79 -8.40 14.52 -7.78
C PRO A 79 -9.35 13.42 -8.28
N ASN A 80 -10.59 13.43 -7.79
CA ASN A 80 -11.62 12.43 -8.11
C ASN A 80 -11.26 10.99 -7.71
N THR A 81 -10.43 10.83 -6.68
CA THR A 81 -10.13 9.52 -6.07
C THR A 81 -10.36 9.56 -4.56
N VAL A 82 -10.54 8.38 -3.98
CA VAL A 82 -10.66 8.18 -2.53
C VAL A 82 -9.80 6.99 -2.13
N CYS A 83 -9.22 7.04 -0.93
CA CYS A 83 -8.59 5.88 -0.29
C CYS A 83 -9.59 5.26 0.68
N VAL A 84 -9.79 3.94 0.61
CA VAL A 84 -10.70 3.21 1.49
C VAL A 84 -9.93 2.06 2.13
N SER A 85 -10.01 1.94 3.45
CA SER A 85 -9.26 0.94 4.21
C SER A 85 -9.82 -0.46 3.98
N VAL A 86 -8.92 -1.43 3.75
CA VAL A 86 -9.27 -2.84 3.64
C VAL A 86 -8.91 -3.55 4.94
N THR A 87 -9.87 -4.23 5.57
CA THR A 87 -9.73 -4.72 6.96
C THR A 87 -9.14 -6.13 7.07
N ASP A 88 -9.17 -6.91 6.00
CA ASP A 88 -8.86 -8.35 6.01
C ASP A 88 -7.74 -8.72 5.00
N ILE A 89 -6.75 -7.82 4.85
CA ILE A 89 -5.56 -8.06 4.02
C ILE A 89 -4.75 -9.27 4.55
N PRO A 90 -4.63 -10.38 3.78
CA PRO A 90 -3.98 -11.59 4.26
C PRO A 90 -2.48 -11.45 4.55
N TYR A 91 -1.80 -10.59 3.78
CA TYR A 91 -0.36 -10.33 3.86
C TYR A 91 -0.12 -8.82 4.00
N PRO A 92 -0.32 -8.26 5.22
CA PRO A 92 -0.06 -6.85 5.45
C PRO A 92 1.42 -6.53 5.26
N ALA A 93 1.71 -5.31 4.83
CA ALA A 93 3.07 -4.82 4.71
C ALA A 93 3.36 -3.81 5.83
N ALA A 94 4.59 -3.84 6.34
CA ALA A 94 5.08 -2.89 7.33
C ALA A 94 6.25 -2.09 6.74
N PRO A 95 6.38 -0.80 7.08
CA PRO A 95 7.59 -0.06 6.79
C PRO A 95 8.76 -0.73 7.51
N CYS A 96 9.84 -0.96 6.77
CA CYS A 96 11.06 -1.55 7.29
C CYS A 96 12.26 -0.69 6.90
N PHE A 97 13.24 -0.65 7.79
CA PHE A 97 14.53 -0.01 7.56
C PHE A 97 15.61 -1.08 7.65
N PHE A 98 16.37 -1.25 6.58
CA PHE A 98 17.47 -2.21 6.51
C PHE A 98 18.79 -1.46 6.69
N TYR A 99 19.66 -2.00 7.54
CA TYR A 99 21.01 -1.49 7.75
C TYR A 99 21.96 -2.66 7.99
N ASP A 100 23.22 -2.46 7.61
CA ASP A 100 24.29 -3.40 7.95
C ASP A 100 24.85 -3.04 9.33
N ARG A 101 24.71 -3.96 10.29
CA ARG A 101 25.17 -3.76 11.65
C ARG A 101 26.69 -3.66 11.76
N ALA A 102 27.44 -4.28 10.84
CA ALA A 102 28.90 -4.23 10.84
C ALA A 102 29.46 -2.87 10.38
N SER A 103 28.64 -2.06 9.72
CA SER A 103 29.03 -0.80 9.08
C SER A 103 28.44 0.44 9.76
N LEU A 104 27.88 0.30 10.97
CA LEU A 104 27.26 1.42 11.68
C LEU A 104 28.33 2.34 12.29
N ASN A 105 28.23 3.62 11.98
CA ASN A 105 28.90 4.68 12.74
C ASN A 105 27.97 5.20 13.86
N GLU A 106 28.50 6.02 14.76
CA GLU A 106 27.75 6.53 15.93
C GLU A 106 26.46 7.25 15.53
N GLU A 107 26.48 8.01 14.43
CA GLU A 107 25.30 8.72 13.92
C GLU A 107 24.21 7.77 13.42
N ALA A 108 24.59 6.73 12.67
CA ALA A 108 23.65 5.73 12.17
C ALA A 108 23.06 4.90 13.32
N GLU A 109 23.85 4.58 14.36
CA GLU A 109 23.32 3.94 15.56
C GLU A 109 22.31 4.82 16.30
N ALA A 110 22.59 6.12 16.43
CA ALA A 110 21.66 7.07 17.02
C ALA A 110 20.35 7.12 16.21
N PHE A 111 20.45 7.23 14.89
CA PHE A 111 19.29 7.21 14.01
C PHE A 111 18.45 5.93 14.14
N VAL A 112 19.09 4.75 14.19
CA VAL A 112 18.37 3.47 14.36
C VAL A 112 17.62 3.44 15.68
N ARG A 113 18.21 3.92 16.79
CA ARG A 113 17.52 4.02 18.09
C ARG A 113 16.31 4.94 18.00
N ASP A 114 16.49 6.12 17.43
CA ASP A 114 15.42 7.11 17.29
C ASP A 114 14.28 6.60 16.39
N TYR A 115 14.62 5.93 15.30
CA TYR A 115 13.66 5.29 14.40
C TYR A 115 12.83 4.23 15.11
N VAL A 116 13.45 3.38 15.94
CA VAL A 116 12.73 2.35 16.72
C VAL A 116 11.75 2.99 17.73
N ILE A 117 12.14 4.09 18.37
CA ILE A 117 11.27 4.84 19.28
C ILE A 117 10.10 5.46 18.50
N PHE A 118 10.39 6.12 17.38
CA PHE A 118 9.40 6.72 16.50
C PHE A 118 8.39 5.69 16.00
N ALA A 119 8.86 4.55 15.47
CA ALA A 119 8.00 3.51 14.93
C ALA A 119 7.02 2.96 15.99
N LYS A 120 7.48 2.77 17.24
CA LYS A 120 6.63 2.34 18.35
C LYS A 120 5.55 3.37 18.69
N GLU A 121 5.89 4.65 18.72
CA GLU A 121 4.95 5.71 19.06
C GLU A 121 3.97 5.99 17.92
N ALA A 122 4.42 5.97 16.66
CA ALA A 122 3.57 6.09 15.49
C ALA A 122 2.50 4.98 15.46
N HIS A 123 2.91 3.73 15.67
CA HIS A 123 1.99 2.59 15.73
C HIS A 123 0.97 2.71 16.88
N ARG A 124 1.40 3.19 18.06
CA ARG A 124 0.49 3.42 19.20
C ARG A 124 -0.57 4.48 18.90
N ARG A 125 -0.21 5.54 18.17
CA ARG A 125 -1.13 6.63 17.82
C ARG A 125 -2.09 6.24 16.71
N GLU A 126 -1.64 5.49 15.71
CA GLU A 126 -2.52 4.92 14.68
C GLU A 126 -3.60 4.01 15.30
N HIS A 127 -3.23 3.17 16.28
CA HIS A 127 -4.18 2.35 17.03
C HIS A 127 -5.20 3.16 17.84
N ARG A 128 -4.85 4.36 18.33
CA ARG A 128 -5.77 5.25 19.06
C ARG A 128 -6.73 6.00 18.13
N ALA A 129 -6.33 6.29 16.90
CA ALA A 129 -7.20 6.92 15.91
C ALA A 129 -8.21 5.93 15.28
N ALA A 130 -7.97 4.63 15.43
CA ALA A 130 -8.81 3.54 14.94
C ALA A 130 -9.83 3.00 15.97
N LEU A 131 -9.83 3.51 17.21
CA LEU A 131 -10.80 3.23 18.29
C LEU A 131 -11.77 4.41 18.46
#